data_AF-A0A5C4PPT3-F1
#
_entry.id   AF-A0A5C4PPT3-F1
#
_cell.length_a   1.000
_cell.length_b   1.000
_cell.length_c   1.000
_cell.angle_alpha   90.00
_cell.angle_beta   90.00
_cell.angle_gamma   90.00
#
_symmetry.space_group_name_H-M   'P 1'
#
loop_
_entity.id
_entity.type
_entity.pdbx_description
1 polymer ?
#
loop_
_entity_poly.entity_id
_entity_poly.type
_entity_poly.pdbx_seq_one_letter_code
_entity_poly.pdbx_strand_id
1 'polypeptide(L)'
;MARTKKTFIEYQYQITAHEKGLGFYAYEHHRGRTTGWRSNNHCAEELCETEIKRRQDQRRAQQGLPPVYEFGFNPHRTYGA
;
A
#
# COMPACT_ATOMS: atom_id res chain seq x y z
N MET A 1 -18.63 0.98 28.90
CA MET A 1 -17.41 0.61 28.16
C MET A 1 -17.31 1.50 26.93
N ALA A 2 -16.35 2.42 26.88
CA ALA A 2 -16.20 3.35 25.75
C ALA A 2 -15.72 2.57 24.52
N ARG A 3 -16.56 2.54 23.46
CA ARG A 3 -16.22 1.93 22.18
C ARG A 3 -15.16 2.82 21.53
N THR A 4 -13.88 2.50 21.71
CA THR A 4 -12.75 3.17 21.05
C THR A 4 -12.99 3.06 19.54
N LYS A 5 -13.40 4.17 18.92
CA LYS A 5 -13.52 4.25 17.47
C LYS A 5 -12.12 4.04 16.92
N LYS A 6 -11.85 2.88 16.33
CA LYS A 6 -10.62 2.64 15.55
C LYS A 6 -10.67 3.61 14.37
N THR A 7 -9.99 4.74 14.50
CA THR A 7 -9.80 5.68 13.40
C THR A 7 -8.87 5.02 12.38
N PHE A 8 -9.32 4.91 11.14
CA PHE A 8 -8.47 4.47 10.05
C PHE A 8 -7.26 5.39 9.97
N ILE A 9 -6.07 4.78 10.03
CA ILE A 9 -4.84 5.53 9.80
C ILE A 9 -4.57 5.48 8.30
N GLU A 10 -4.78 6.63 7.65
CA GLU A 10 -4.46 6.80 6.24
C GLU A 10 -2.95 6.98 6.08
N TYR A 11 -2.34 6.10 5.30
CA TYR A 11 -0.94 6.17 4.90
C TYR A 11 -0.86 6.64 3.45
N GLN A 12 0.02 7.60 3.19
CA GLN A 12 0.29 8.11 1.85
C GLN A 12 1.58 7.48 1.33
N TYR A 13 1.66 7.28 0.02
CA TYR A 13 2.82 6.65 -0.61
C TYR A 13 3.30 7.54 -1.75
N GLN A 14 4.63 7.69 -1.85
CA GLN A 14 5.27 8.47 -2.91
C GLN A 14 6.34 7.61 -3.59
N ILE A 15 6.26 7.51 -4.91
CA ILE A 15 7.32 6.92 -5.73
C ILE A 15 8.28 8.02 -6.15
N THR A 16 9.58 7.77 -5.98
CA THR A 16 10.65 8.68 -6.33
C THR A 16 11.70 7.92 -7.14
N ALA A 17 12.16 8.51 -8.24
CA ALA A 17 13.27 7.97 -9.01
C ALA A 17 14.56 8.03 -8.21
N HIS A 18 15.40 7.00 -8.37
CA HIS A 18 16.73 6.97 -7.77
C HIS A 18 17.60 8.08 -8.39
N GLU A 19 18.31 8.86 -7.57
CA GLU A 19 19.13 10.02 -8.02
C GLU A 19 20.15 9.67 -9.12
N LYS A 20 20.76 8.49 -9.03
CA LYS A 20 21.67 7.92 -10.03
C LYS A 20 21.00 7.27 -11.26
N GLY A 21 19.67 7.36 -11.41
CA GLY A 21 18.91 6.75 -12.52
C GLY A 21 18.79 5.23 -12.46
N LEU A 22 19.01 4.61 -11.29
CA LEU A 22 19.08 3.16 -11.11
C LEU A 22 17.73 2.54 -10.71
N GLY A 23 16.60 3.12 -11.14
CA GLY A 23 15.26 2.64 -10.80
C GLY A 23 14.46 3.58 -9.91
N PHE A 24 13.55 3.03 -9.13
CA PHE A 24 12.51 3.70 -8.36
C PHE A 24 12.39 3.13 -6.95
N TYR A 25 12.04 4.00 -6.01
CA TYR A 25 11.67 3.65 -4.64
C TYR A 25 10.30 4.21 -4.30
N ALA A 26 9.54 3.49 -3.48
CA ALA A 26 8.37 4.01 -2.80
C ALA A 26 8.68 4.29 -1.33
N TYR A 27 8.16 5.39 -0.82
CA TYR A 27 8.24 5.79 0.58
C TYR A 27 6.83 5.85 1.19
N GLU A 28 6.69 5.37 2.43
CA GLU A 28 5.44 5.46 3.19
C GLU A 28 5.48 6.70 4.11
N HIS A 29 4.43 7.49 4.06
CA HIS A 29 4.24 8.70 4.85
C HIS A 29 2.97 8.58 5.71
N HIS A 30 3.02 9.09 6.92
CA HIS A 30 1.89 9.22 7.82
C HIS A 30 1.86 10.65 8.36
N ARG A 31 0.75 11.37 8.12
CA ARG A 31 0.58 12.78 8.52
C ARG A 31 1.77 13.67 8.08
N GLY A 32 2.25 13.49 6.86
CA GLY A 32 3.38 14.23 6.29
C GLY A 32 4.77 13.80 6.78
N ARG A 33 4.89 12.78 7.64
CA ARG A 33 6.19 12.25 8.11
C ARG A 33 6.45 10.86 7.54
N THR A 34 7.68 10.60 7.10
CA THR A 34 8.10 9.26 6.66
C THR A 34 8.00 8.26 7.82
N THR A 35 7.38 7.09 7.59
CA THR A 35 7.19 6.06 8.62
C THR A 35 8.41 5.16 8.82
N GLY A 36 9.45 5.34 8.01
CA GLY A 36 10.65 4.49 7.97
C GLY A 36 10.52 3.27 7.06
N TRP A 37 9.35 3.02 6.46
CA TRP A 37 9.21 2.02 5.41
C TRP A 37 9.60 2.60 4.05
N ARG A 38 10.36 1.82 3.29
CA ARG A 38 10.72 2.06 1.89
C ARG A 38 10.63 0.75 1.12
N SER A 39 10.19 0.80 -0.13
CA SER A 39 10.25 -0.35 -1.03
C SER A 39 11.69 -0.74 -1.36
N ASN A 40 11.84 -1.90 -1.99
CA ASN A 40 13.08 -2.22 -2.69
C ASN A 40 13.29 -1.28 -3.89
N ASN A 41 14.54 -1.24 -4.38
CA ASN A 41 14.84 -0.57 -5.63
C ASN A 41 14.29 -1.41 -6.78
N HIS A 42 13.43 -0.83 -7.60
CA HIS A 42 12.85 -1.49 -8.76
C HIS A 42 13.19 -0.75 -10.03
N CYS A 43 13.39 -1.47 -11.13
CA CYS A 43 13.63 -0.85 -12.44
C CYS A 43 12.39 -0.17 -13.05
N ALA A 44 11.20 -0.44 -12.50
CA ALA A 44 9.92 0.08 -13.00
C ALA A 44 9.01 0.52 -11.84
N GLU A 45 8.24 1.60 -12.06
CA GLU A 45 7.31 2.16 -11.08
C GLU A 45 6.20 1.16 -10.68
N GLU A 46 5.72 0.33 -11.62
CA GLU A 46 4.66 -0.66 -11.39
C GLU A 46 5.04 -1.71 -10.31
N LEU A 47 6.34 -2.02 -10.20
CA LEU A 47 6.84 -2.92 -9.16
C LEU A 47 6.84 -2.24 -7.79
N CYS A 48 7.12 -0.93 -7.74
CA CYS A 48 6.95 -0.14 -6.53
C CYS A 48 5.47 -0.07 -6.13
N GLU A 49 4.55 0.12 -7.07
CA GLU A 49 3.10 0.08 -6.80
C GLU A 49 2.65 -1.26 -6.23
N THR A 50 3.20 -2.37 -6.73
CA THR A 50 2.91 -3.70 -6.22
C THR A 50 3.33 -3.85 -4.74
N GLU A 51 4.51 -3.34 -4.38
CA GLU A 51 4.95 -3.33 -2.98
C GLU A 51 4.11 -2.38 -2.11
N ILE A 52 3.72 -1.21 -2.63
CA ILE A 52 2.80 -0.28 -1.95
C ILE A 52 1.47 -0.98 -1.65
N LYS A 53 0.87 -1.66 -2.64
CA LYS A 53 -0.42 -2.39 -2.46
C LYS A 53 -0.29 -3.45 -1.38
N ARG A 54 0.75 -4.30 -1.44
CA ARG A 54 1.05 -5.30 -0.40
C ARG A 54 1.19 -4.66 0.98
N ARG A 55 1.85 -3.50 1.05
CA ARG A 55 2.03 -2.76 2.29
C ARG A 55 0.72 -2.19 2.84
N GLN A 56 -0.12 -1.64 1.98
CA GLN A 56 -1.46 -1.16 2.34
C GLN A 56 -2.32 -2.29 2.88
N ASP A 57 -2.32 -3.45 2.23
CA ASP A 57 -3.05 -4.63 2.68
C ASP A 57 -2.58 -5.12 4.05
N GLN A 58 -1.26 -5.14 4.29
CA GLN A 58 -0.71 -5.44 5.61
C GLN A 58 -1.19 -4.45 6.68
N ARG A 59 -1.19 -3.14 6.38
CA ARG A 59 -1.67 -2.10 7.31
C ARG A 59 -3.16 -2.23 7.59
N ARG A 60 -3.97 -2.55 6.57
CA ARG A 60 -5.42 -2.77 6.72
C ARG A 60 -5.70 -4.02 7.54
N ALA A 61 -5.01 -5.12 7.28
CA ALA A 61 -5.10 -6.34 8.07
C ALA A 61 -4.77 -6.10 9.56
N GLN A 62 -3.70 -5.34 9.85
CA GLN A 62 -3.34 -4.93 11.22
C GLN A 62 -4.45 -4.10 11.91
N GLN A 63 -5.19 -3.30 11.13
CA GLN A 63 -6.32 -2.50 11.62
C GLN A 63 -7.63 -3.30 11.69
N GLY A 64 -7.66 -4.53 11.18
CA GLY A 64 -8.88 -5.35 11.07
C GLY A 64 -9.80 -4.92 9.91
N LEU A 65 -9.22 -4.32 8.88
CA LEU A 65 -9.91 -3.88 7.66
C LEU A 65 -9.62 -4.85 6.50
N PRO A 66 -10.54 -5.00 5.54
CA PRO A 66 -10.32 -5.81 4.35
C PRO A 66 -9.17 -5.24 3.49
N PRO A 67 -8.56 -6.04 2.60
CA PRO A 67 -7.54 -5.55 1.66
C PRO A 67 -8.12 -4.52 0.68
N VAL A 68 -7.25 -3.72 0.07
CA VAL A 68 -7.60 -2.77 -1.00
C VAL A 68 -7.95 -3.59 -2.23
N TYR A 69 -9.26 -3.81 -2.43
CA TYR A 69 -9.75 -4.44 -3.65
C TYR A 69 -9.38 -3.55 -4.83
N GLU A 70 -8.60 -4.09 -5.77
CA GLU A 70 -8.60 -3.54 -7.12
C GLU A 70 -10.03 -3.63 -7.65
N PHE A 71 -10.45 -2.57 -8.33
CA PHE A 71 -11.64 -2.56 -9.15
C PHE A 71 -11.49 -3.67 -10.23
N GLY A 72 -11.87 -4.92 -9.91
CA GLY A 72 -11.80 -6.00 -10.89
C GLY A 72 -11.67 -7.44 -10.38
N PHE A 73 -11.19 -7.72 -9.17
CA PHE A 73 -11.04 -9.12 -8.72
C PHE A 73 -11.98 -9.47 -7.57
N ASN A 74 -13.19 -9.92 -7.92
CA ASN A 74 -14.12 -10.52 -6.99
C ASN A 74 -13.87 -12.04 -6.93
N PRO A 75 -13.26 -12.61 -5.86
CA PRO A 75 -13.02 -14.05 -5.77
C PRO A 75 -14.30 -14.88 -5.65
N HIS A 76 -15.47 -14.25 -5.48
CA HIS A 76 -16.78 -14.90 -5.54
C HIS A 76 -17.46 -14.84 -6.91
N ARG A 77 -16.84 -14.23 -7.93
CA ARG A 77 -17.27 -14.42 -9.33
C ARG A 77 -16.49 -15.60 -9.91
N THR A 78 -16.95 -16.80 -9.60
CA THR A 78 -16.77 -17.91 -10.54
C THR A 78 -17.39 -17.46 -11.87
N TYR A 79 -16.61 -17.47 -12.95
CA TYR A 79 -17.18 -17.39 -14.29
C TYR A 79 -18.02 -18.66 -14.48
N GLY A 80 -19.29 -18.56 -14.13
CA GLY A 80 -20.30 -19.52 -14.54
C GLY A 80 -20.72 -19.19 -15.96
N ALA A 81 -20.10 -19.86 -16.92
CA ALA A 81 -20.67 -20.28 -18.21
C ALA A 81 -19.68 -21.22 -18.89
#